data_AF-A0A9X3MGF2-F1
#
_entry.id   AF-A0A9X3MGF2-F1
#
_cell.length_a   1.000
_cell.length_b   1.000
_cell.length_c   1.000
_cell.angle_alpha   90.00
_cell.angle_beta   90.00
_cell.angle_gamma   90.00
#
_symmetry.space_group_name_H-M   'P 1'
#
loop_
_entity.id
_entity.type
_entity.pdbx_description
1 polymer ?
#
loop_
_entity_poly.entity_id
_entity_poly.type
_entity_poly.pdbx_seq_one_letter_code
_entity_poly.pdbx_strand_id
1 'polypeptide(L)'
;MSLKHYFEKVSPKFEPGGQYHKFYPLFEAVETLFYTPGKVNHGVTHVRDSIDLKRIMIMVWLAVFPAMFWGMYNIGQQSSDALLYVLDQVAAQQAIDASWGLSWVWGSVEVASQAGWASKMLVGATYFLPVYATVFVVGGFWEVLFAIVRKHEVNEGFFVSSILFALILPPTIPLWQAALGITFGIVVAKEIFGGTGRNFLNPALAGRAFLYFAYPANMSGGAVWVAADGYSGATPLSQWYEGGQSALTNNMTDQPISWMDAFVGNLPGSMGEVSTLLIALTGLVLIFMKIASWRIVAGVFVGLAVTSLLLNAIGSNTNPMFSMPFYWHFVIGGVAFGTFFMATDPVSAAFTNGGKWAYGILIGVMTIFIRVLNPAYPEGIMLAILFANLFAPLFDYMVKENNIKRRMKRVRPS
;
A
#
# COMPACT_ATOMS: atom_id res chain seq x y z
N MET A 1 37.15 7.46 15.85
CA MET A 1 36.85 6.03 16.01
C MET A 1 35.75 5.68 15.04
N SER A 2 35.96 4.69 14.16
CA SER A 2 34.90 4.23 13.24
C SER A 2 33.70 3.73 14.05
N LEU A 3 32.47 4.06 13.61
CA LEU A 3 31.21 3.54 14.17
C LEU A 3 31.24 2.01 14.33
N LYS A 4 31.94 1.31 13.42
CA LYS A 4 32.13 -0.14 13.48
C LYS A 4 32.83 -0.60 14.76
N HIS A 5 33.88 0.10 15.18
CA HIS A 5 34.66 -0.27 16.35
C HIS A 5 33.89 -0.03 17.67
N TYR A 6 32.91 0.89 17.64
CA TYR A 6 31.98 1.08 18.74
C TYR A 6 31.02 -0.10 18.87
N PHE A 7 30.41 -0.55 17.76
CA PHE A 7 29.54 -1.73 17.77
C PHE A 7 30.29 -2.99 18.20
N GLU A 8 31.50 -3.24 17.68
CA GLU A 8 32.35 -4.37 18.07
C GLU A 8 32.66 -4.39 19.58
N LYS A 9 32.86 -3.22 20.20
CA LYS A 9 33.14 -3.11 21.65
C LYS A 9 31.91 -3.38 22.51
N VAL A 10 30.71 -3.13 21.98
CA VAL A 10 29.45 -3.22 22.70
C VAL A 10 28.76 -4.59 22.48
N SER A 11 29.00 -5.24 21.33
CA SER A 11 28.44 -6.55 20.95
C SER A 11 28.53 -7.63 22.04
N PRO A 12 29.67 -7.80 22.76
CA PRO A 12 29.77 -8.84 23.80
C PRO A 12 28.77 -8.69 24.96
N LYS A 13 28.20 -7.49 25.16
CA LYS A 13 27.17 -7.26 26.20
C LYS A 13 25.79 -7.74 25.77
N PHE A 14 25.56 -7.91 24.48
CA PHE A 14 24.28 -8.31 23.87
C PHE A 14 24.32 -9.76 23.36
N GLU A 15 25.50 -10.35 23.17
CA GLU A 15 25.64 -11.77 22.81
C GLU A 15 25.16 -12.76 23.91
N PRO A 16 24.93 -14.05 23.58
CA PRO A 16 24.49 -15.05 24.55
C PRO A 16 25.43 -15.15 25.76
N GLY A 17 24.95 -14.72 26.93
CA GLY A 17 25.74 -14.63 28.17
C GLY A 17 26.07 -13.20 28.65
N GLY A 18 25.79 -12.18 27.83
CA GLY A 18 25.94 -10.77 28.19
C GLY A 18 24.77 -10.21 29.03
N GLN A 19 25.01 -9.11 29.74
CA GLN A 19 24.02 -8.46 30.62
C GLN A 19 22.74 -8.04 29.89
N TYR A 20 22.83 -7.67 28.61
CA TYR A 20 21.72 -7.19 27.79
C TYR A 20 21.32 -8.20 26.71
N HIS A 21 21.56 -9.50 26.92
CA HIS A 21 21.27 -10.55 25.92
C HIS A 21 19.83 -10.52 25.40
N LYS A 22 18.87 -10.03 26.20
CA LYS A 22 17.45 -9.92 25.82
C LYS A 22 17.23 -8.88 24.71
N PHE A 23 18.08 -7.86 24.63
CA PHE A 23 18.02 -6.79 23.64
C PHE A 23 18.91 -7.06 22.43
N TYR A 24 19.46 -8.28 22.30
CA TYR A 24 20.24 -8.68 21.13
C TYR A 24 19.53 -8.37 19.80
N PRO A 25 18.23 -8.69 19.62
CA PRO A 25 17.57 -8.41 18.34
C PRO A 25 17.53 -6.92 17.99
N LEU A 26 17.42 -6.04 19.00
CA LEU A 26 17.44 -4.59 18.80
C LEU A 26 18.85 -4.10 18.44
N PHE A 27 19.86 -4.60 19.14
CA PHE A 27 21.26 -4.27 18.86
C PHE A 27 21.65 -4.69 17.44
N GLU A 28 21.29 -5.91 17.04
CA GLU A 28 21.54 -6.45 15.71
C GLU A 28 20.78 -5.66 14.63
N ALA A 29 19.51 -5.29 14.84
CA ALA A 29 18.77 -4.47 13.90
C ALA A 29 19.45 -3.12 13.62
N VAL A 30 20.00 -2.48 14.67
CA VAL A 30 20.73 -1.20 14.53
C VAL A 30 22.09 -1.40 13.87
N GLU A 31 22.83 -2.46 14.25
CA GLU A 31 24.13 -2.76 13.64
C GLU A 31 23.98 -3.07 12.14
N THR A 32 22.99 -3.90 11.79
CA THR A 32 22.72 -4.31 10.42
C THR A 32 22.18 -3.18 9.54
N LEU A 33 21.61 -2.12 10.13
CA LEU A 33 21.23 -0.91 9.40
C LEU A 33 22.46 -0.20 8.80
N PHE A 34 23.57 -0.15 9.56
CA PHE A 34 24.78 0.56 9.14
C PHE A 34 25.84 -0.35 8.50
N TYR A 35 25.87 -1.63 8.85
CA TYR A 35 26.91 -2.57 8.41
C TYR A 35 26.30 -3.87 7.91
N THR A 36 26.89 -4.44 6.85
CA THR A 36 26.52 -5.78 6.38
C THR A 36 27.05 -6.84 7.35
N PRO A 37 26.26 -7.88 7.73
CA PRO A 37 26.77 -8.96 8.55
C PRO A 37 27.99 -9.61 7.89
N GLY A 38 29.12 -9.66 8.59
CA GLY A 38 30.37 -10.25 8.10
C GLY A 38 30.36 -11.77 8.03
N LYS A 39 29.21 -12.43 8.20
CA LYS A 39 29.07 -13.89 8.16
C LYS A 39 29.19 -14.37 6.71
N VAL A 40 30.41 -14.70 6.31
CA VAL A 40 30.66 -15.41 5.04
C VAL A 40 30.44 -16.90 5.25
N ASN A 41 29.84 -17.55 4.25
CA ASN A 41 29.54 -18.97 4.35
C ASN A 41 30.83 -19.80 4.21
N HIS A 42 31.25 -20.46 5.29
CA HIS A 42 32.46 -21.27 5.32
C HIS A 42 32.22 -22.74 4.92
N GLY A 43 30.98 -23.14 4.61
CA GLY A 43 30.61 -24.52 4.23
C GLY A 43 30.42 -24.76 2.73
N VAL A 44 30.24 -26.04 2.38
CA VAL A 44 29.88 -26.48 1.01
C VAL A 44 28.42 -26.19 0.75
N THR A 45 28.11 -24.96 0.33
CA THR A 45 26.73 -24.57 -0.02
C THR A 45 26.44 -24.83 -1.48
N HIS A 46 25.29 -25.48 -1.73
CA HIS A 46 24.88 -25.91 -3.06
C HIS A 46 24.46 -24.74 -3.96
N VAL A 47 24.00 -23.63 -3.37
CA VAL A 47 23.62 -22.40 -4.08
C VAL A 47 24.14 -21.20 -3.31
N ARG A 48 24.90 -20.34 -3.99
CA ARG A 48 25.29 -19.02 -3.50
C ARG A 48 24.53 -17.99 -4.33
N ASP A 49 23.59 -17.31 -3.70
CA ASP A 49 22.88 -16.20 -4.32
C ASP A 49 23.32 -14.88 -3.68
N SER A 50 23.36 -13.83 -4.49
CA SER A 50 23.60 -12.45 -4.08
C SER A 50 22.33 -11.74 -3.60
N ILE A 51 21.16 -12.35 -3.86
CA ILE A 51 19.85 -11.81 -3.49
C ILE A 51 19.52 -12.20 -2.04
N ASP A 52 19.54 -11.19 -1.18
CA ASP A 52 19.11 -11.23 0.22
C ASP A 52 17.68 -10.67 0.32
N LEU A 53 16.85 -11.24 1.20
CA LEU A 53 15.54 -10.70 1.59
C LEU A 53 15.62 -9.22 2.02
N LYS A 54 16.65 -8.85 2.78
CA LYS A 54 17.01 -7.49 3.18
C LYS A 54 17.05 -6.55 1.97
N ARG A 55 17.86 -6.95 0.97
CA ARG A 55 18.07 -6.21 -0.27
C ARG A 55 16.76 -6.06 -1.04
N ILE A 56 16.00 -7.14 -1.17
CA ILE A 56 14.67 -7.12 -1.81
C ILE A 56 13.76 -6.10 -1.13
N MET A 57 13.65 -6.14 0.20
CA MET A 57 12.76 -5.26 0.97
C MET A 57 13.14 -3.79 0.83
N ILE A 58 14.43 -3.45 0.89
CA ILE A 58 14.91 -2.08 0.67
C ILE A 58 14.61 -1.62 -0.76
N MET A 59 14.76 -2.47 -1.78
CA MET A 59 14.41 -2.11 -3.15
C MET A 59 12.92 -1.83 -3.32
N VAL A 60 12.03 -2.60 -2.70
CA VAL A 60 10.60 -2.32 -2.73
C VAL A 60 10.28 -1.02 -1.98
N TRP A 61 10.91 -0.80 -0.83
CA TRP A 61 10.78 0.44 -0.05
C TRP A 61 11.19 1.67 -0.87
N LEU A 62 12.32 1.62 -1.58
CA LEU A 62 12.77 2.72 -2.46
C LEU A 62 11.88 2.88 -3.70
N ALA A 63 11.37 1.77 -4.26
CA ALA A 63 10.51 1.81 -5.44
C ALA A 63 9.17 2.52 -5.20
N VAL A 64 8.71 2.62 -3.95
CA VAL A 64 7.48 3.35 -3.64
C VAL A 64 7.69 4.87 -3.52
N PHE A 65 8.93 5.35 -3.44
CA PHE A 65 9.23 6.77 -3.21
C PHE A 65 8.69 7.71 -4.30
N PRO A 66 8.77 7.38 -5.61
CA PRO A 66 8.17 8.24 -6.63
C PRO A 66 6.66 8.43 -6.43
N ALA A 67 5.94 7.37 -6.07
CA ALA A 67 4.51 7.45 -5.76
C ALA A 67 4.25 8.24 -4.47
N MET A 68 5.10 8.06 -3.45
CA MET A 68 5.03 8.82 -2.19
C MET A 68 5.22 10.33 -2.41
N PHE A 69 6.25 10.75 -3.15
CA PHE A 69 6.51 12.17 -3.42
C PHE A 69 5.40 12.80 -4.27
N TRP A 70 4.88 12.07 -5.25
CA TRP A 70 3.73 12.53 -6.01
C TRP A 70 2.47 12.65 -5.14
N GLY A 71 2.26 11.70 -4.24
CA GLY A 71 1.20 11.75 -3.22
C GLY A 71 1.27 13.02 -2.38
N MET A 72 2.44 13.34 -1.83
CA MET A 72 2.67 14.58 -1.08
C MET A 72 2.38 15.82 -1.93
N TYR A 73 2.89 15.86 -3.16
CA TYR A 73 2.61 16.96 -4.08
C TYR A 73 1.10 17.13 -4.35
N ASN A 74 0.41 16.03 -4.66
CA ASN A 74 -1.02 16.06 -4.96
C ASN A 74 -1.86 16.47 -3.75
N ILE A 75 -1.55 16.01 -2.53
CA ILE A 75 -2.24 16.50 -1.31
C ILE A 75 -2.17 18.03 -1.25
N GLY A 76 -0.97 18.61 -1.42
CA GLY A 76 -0.83 20.07 -1.41
C GLY A 76 -1.48 20.76 -2.60
N GLN A 77 -1.49 20.16 -3.78
CA GLN A 77 -2.22 20.71 -4.92
C GLN A 77 -3.72 20.75 -4.64
N GLN A 78 -4.30 19.65 -4.16
CA GLN A 78 -5.72 19.56 -3.81
C GLN A 78 -6.07 20.51 -2.65
N SER A 79 -5.20 20.67 -1.65
CA SER A 79 -5.41 21.68 -0.59
C SER A 79 -5.39 23.11 -1.13
N SER A 80 -4.48 23.42 -2.05
CA SER A 80 -4.40 24.74 -2.69
C SER A 80 -5.65 25.02 -3.53
N ASP A 81 -6.06 24.05 -4.35
CA ASP A 81 -7.23 24.20 -5.21
C ASP A 81 -8.53 24.32 -4.38
N ALA A 82 -8.67 23.57 -3.28
CA ALA A 82 -9.81 23.72 -2.37
C ALA A 82 -9.86 25.09 -1.67
N LEU A 83 -8.71 25.60 -1.23
CA LEU A 83 -8.63 26.92 -0.58
C LEU A 83 -8.94 28.08 -1.56
N LEU A 84 -8.61 27.93 -2.84
CA LEU A 84 -8.73 29.00 -3.83
C LEU A 84 -10.06 29.00 -4.59
N TYR A 85 -10.61 27.83 -4.89
CA TYR A 85 -11.78 27.70 -5.76
C TYR A 85 -13.07 27.36 -5.02
N VAL A 86 -12.96 26.77 -3.82
CA VAL A 86 -14.15 26.28 -3.09
C VAL A 86 -14.51 27.14 -1.89
N LEU A 87 -13.52 27.56 -1.10
CA LEU A 87 -13.75 28.33 0.11
C LEU A 87 -13.73 29.84 -0.17
N ASP A 88 -14.62 30.59 0.49
CA ASP A 88 -14.55 32.05 0.50
C ASP A 88 -13.29 32.52 1.26
N GLN A 89 -12.77 33.71 0.97
CA GLN A 89 -11.47 34.17 1.50
C GLN A 89 -11.35 34.10 3.03
N VAL A 90 -12.45 34.38 3.74
CA VAL A 90 -12.51 34.29 5.21
C VAL A 90 -12.47 32.83 5.69
N ALA A 91 -13.22 31.94 5.04
CA ALA A 91 -13.24 30.52 5.37
C ALA A 91 -11.91 29.84 5.02
N ALA A 92 -11.28 30.24 3.92
CA ALA A 92 -9.97 29.76 3.50
C ALA A 92 -8.88 30.14 4.54
N GLN A 93 -8.90 31.37 5.05
CA GLN A 93 -7.95 31.77 6.10
C GLN A 93 -8.20 31.00 7.41
N GLN A 94 -9.46 30.79 7.79
CA GLN A 94 -9.80 29.96 8.97
C GLN A 94 -9.32 28.51 8.81
N ALA A 95 -9.46 27.92 7.62
CA ALA A 95 -8.96 26.57 7.34
C ALA A 95 -7.43 26.47 7.42
N ILE A 96 -6.72 27.52 6.98
CA ILE A 96 -5.25 27.62 7.12
C ILE A 96 -4.87 27.70 8.60
N ASP A 97 -5.54 28.55 9.38
CA ASP A 97 -5.23 28.76 10.80
C ASP A 97 -5.56 27.54 11.67
N ALA A 98 -6.59 26.76 11.29
CA ALA A 98 -6.99 25.54 11.99
C ALA A 98 -5.97 24.40 11.81
N SER A 99 -5.29 24.32 10.67
CA SER A 99 -4.29 23.29 10.40
C SER A 99 -2.88 23.82 10.63
N TRP A 100 -2.18 23.24 11.62
CA TRP A 100 -0.78 23.59 11.89
C TRP A 100 0.12 23.44 10.65
N GLY A 101 -0.17 22.47 9.76
CA GLY A 101 0.60 22.23 8.55
C GLY A 101 0.40 23.31 7.48
N LEU A 102 -0.85 23.74 7.27
CA LEU A 102 -1.18 24.83 6.35
C LEU A 102 -0.69 26.18 6.86
N SER A 103 -0.89 26.45 8.16
CA SER A 103 -0.42 27.67 8.83
C SER A 103 1.11 27.79 8.77
N TRP A 104 1.84 26.69 8.96
CA TRP A 104 3.31 26.71 8.91
C TRP A 104 3.88 26.95 7.51
N VAL A 105 3.29 26.34 6.47
CA VAL A 105 3.84 26.42 5.10
C VAL A 105 3.33 27.63 4.33
N TRP A 106 2.03 27.93 4.41
CA TRP A 106 1.42 29.02 3.65
C TRP A 106 1.12 30.24 4.50
N GLY A 107 0.57 30.08 5.70
CA GLY A 107 0.29 31.18 6.64
C GLY A 107 -0.80 32.18 6.20
N SER A 108 -0.98 32.39 4.90
CA SER A 108 -2.06 33.19 4.30
C SER A 108 -2.52 32.62 2.96
N VAL A 109 -3.75 32.98 2.56
CA VAL A 109 -4.34 32.59 1.27
C VAL A 109 -3.54 33.14 0.08
N GLU A 110 -2.93 34.31 0.22
CA GLU A 110 -2.10 34.92 -0.83
C GLU A 110 -0.86 34.08 -1.17
N VAL A 111 -0.18 33.56 -0.14
CA VAL A 111 0.97 32.65 -0.31
C VAL A 111 0.53 31.32 -0.91
N ALA A 112 -0.65 30.82 -0.51
CA ALA A 112 -1.23 29.61 -1.09
C ALA A 112 -1.55 29.77 -2.59
N SER A 113 -1.95 30.97 -3.03
CA SER A 113 -2.24 31.27 -4.44
C SER A 113 -0.99 31.30 -5.34
N GLN A 114 0.16 31.66 -4.77
CA GLN A 114 1.45 31.73 -5.46
C GLN A 114 2.31 30.47 -5.21
N ALA A 115 1.74 29.44 -4.60
CA ALA A 115 2.44 28.25 -4.19
C ALA A 115 3.01 27.50 -5.40
N GLY A 116 4.35 27.45 -5.49
CA GLY A 116 5.06 26.58 -6.42
C GLY A 116 4.92 25.10 -6.06
N TRP A 117 5.46 24.23 -6.91
CA TRP A 117 5.42 22.79 -6.72
C TRP A 117 6.06 22.32 -5.39
N ALA A 118 7.15 22.97 -4.99
CA ALA A 118 7.87 22.63 -3.75
C ALA A 118 7.06 22.97 -2.50
N SER A 119 6.40 24.13 -2.44
CA SER A 119 5.53 24.50 -1.32
C SER A 119 4.30 23.59 -1.23
N LYS A 120 3.72 23.20 -2.37
CA LYS A 120 2.61 22.21 -2.39
C LYS A 120 3.08 20.86 -1.83
N MET A 121 4.24 20.38 -2.25
CA MET A 121 4.81 19.13 -1.71
C MET A 121 5.11 19.23 -0.20
N LEU A 122 5.58 20.38 0.29
CA LEU A 122 5.82 20.60 1.73
C LEU A 122 4.52 20.53 2.54
N VAL A 123 3.43 21.11 2.04
CA VAL A 123 2.10 20.93 2.66
C VAL A 123 1.75 19.45 2.75
N GLY A 124 1.80 18.69 1.67
CA GLY A 124 1.49 17.26 1.74
C GLY A 124 2.42 16.47 2.66
N ALA A 125 3.69 16.87 2.78
CA ALA A 125 4.62 16.27 3.73
C ALA A 125 4.19 16.49 5.19
N THR A 126 3.58 17.63 5.53
CA THR A 126 3.04 17.87 6.89
C THR A 126 1.89 16.92 7.26
N TYR A 127 1.16 16.39 6.28
CA TYR A 127 0.11 15.38 6.51
C TYR A 127 0.68 13.95 6.49
N PHE A 128 1.54 13.62 5.53
CA PHE A 128 2.09 12.27 5.39
C PHE A 128 3.11 11.91 6.49
N LEU A 129 4.06 12.80 6.80
CA LEU A 129 5.17 12.46 7.69
C LEU A 129 4.73 12.10 9.11
N PRO A 130 3.77 12.80 9.75
CA PRO A 130 3.26 12.40 11.06
C PRO A 130 2.57 11.02 11.05
N VAL A 131 1.81 10.71 9.98
CA VAL A 131 1.16 9.41 9.81
C VAL A 131 2.22 8.33 9.67
N TYR A 132 3.20 8.51 8.77
CA TYR A 132 4.28 7.56 8.58
C TYR A 132 5.12 7.37 9.84
N ALA A 133 5.48 8.45 10.55
CA ALA A 133 6.22 8.40 11.80
C ALA A 133 5.46 7.62 12.87
N THR A 134 4.17 7.87 13.03
CA THR A 134 3.32 7.15 13.99
C THR A 134 3.25 5.66 13.66
N VAL A 135 3.01 5.33 12.39
CA VAL A 135 2.96 3.94 11.89
C VAL A 135 4.29 3.23 12.11
N PHE A 136 5.40 3.90 11.81
CA PHE A 136 6.74 3.34 11.95
C PHE A 136 7.11 3.09 13.41
N VAL A 137 6.86 4.05 14.31
CA VAL A 137 7.18 3.94 15.73
C VAL A 137 6.31 2.87 16.41
N VAL A 138 4.99 2.92 16.23
CA VAL A 138 4.07 1.99 16.90
C VAL A 138 4.22 0.58 16.33
N GLY A 139 4.36 0.46 15.01
CA GLY A 139 4.56 -0.84 14.40
C GLY A 139 5.91 -1.46 14.74
N GLY A 140 6.97 -0.65 14.71
CA GLY A 140 8.32 -1.09 15.08
C GLY A 140 8.42 -1.48 16.55
N PHE A 141 7.72 -0.77 17.44
CA PHE A 141 7.59 -1.16 18.84
C PHE A 141 7.04 -2.57 19.00
N TRP A 142 5.94 -2.91 18.33
CA TRP A 142 5.36 -4.25 18.40
C TRP A 142 6.29 -5.31 17.79
N GLU A 143 6.89 -5.02 16.64
CA GLU A 143 7.79 -5.98 15.99
C GLU A 143 9.03 -6.28 16.85
N VAL A 144 9.65 -5.25 17.43
CA VAL A 144 10.78 -5.41 18.36
C VAL A 144 10.35 -6.15 19.63
N LEU A 145 9.18 -5.84 20.18
CA LEU A 145 8.67 -6.53 21.36
C LEU A 145 8.50 -8.03 21.11
N PHE A 146 7.87 -8.41 19.99
CA PHE A 146 7.68 -9.82 19.63
C PHE A 146 9.02 -10.52 19.34
N ALA A 147 9.95 -9.84 18.68
CA ALA A 147 11.30 -10.35 18.44
C ALA A 147 12.06 -10.63 19.75
N ILE A 148 11.96 -9.74 20.74
CA ILE A 148 12.55 -9.93 22.09
C ILE A 148 11.90 -11.12 22.82
N VAL A 149 10.57 -11.21 22.80
CA VAL A 149 9.82 -12.29 23.48
C VAL A 149 10.16 -13.65 22.86
N ARG A 150 10.29 -13.71 21.53
CA ARG A 150 10.52 -14.95 20.78
C ARG A 150 11.99 -15.25 20.48
N LYS A 151 12.90 -14.34 20.86
CA LYS A 151 14.36 -14.47 20.71
C LYS A 151 14.78 -14.74 19.25
N HIS A 152 14.18 -14.03 18.31
CA HIS A 152 14.61 -14.04 16.91
C HIS A 152 15.01 -12.63 16.46
N GLU A 153 15.72 -12.55 15.33
CA GLU A 153 16.18 -11.31 14.73
C GLU A 153 14.97 -10.48 14.22
N VAL A 154 15.12 -9.15 14.20
CA VAL A 154 14.09 -8.25 13.63
C VAL A 154 14.18 -8.30 12.10
N ASN A 155 13.05 -8.51 11.44
CA ASN A 155 13.02 -8.63 9.99
C ASN A 155 12.74 -7.27 9.33
N GLU A 156 13.41 -6.99 8.21
CA GLU A 156 13.22 -5.72 7.49
C GLU A 156 11.89 -5.62 6.73
N GLY A 157 11.12 -6.70 6.62
CA GLY A 157 9.77 -6.66 6.04
C GLY A 157 8.85 -5.61 6.68
N PHE A 158 9.14 -5.18 7.92
CA PHE A 158 8.44 -4.06 8.56
C PHE A 158 8.57 -2.72 7.81
N PHE A 159 9.75 -2.41 7.28
CA PHE A 159 10.00 -1.14 6.58
C PHE A 159 9.06 -1.00 5.38
N VAL A 160 8.85 -2.10 4.66
CA VAL A 160 7.91 -2.14 3.54
C VAL A 160 6.47 -2.06 4.04
N SER A 161 6.11 -2.82 5.08
CA SER A 161 4.74 -2.83 5.60
C SER A 161 4.31 -1.46 6.16
N SER A 162 5.20 -0.75 6.83
CA SER A 162 4.95 0.58 7.41
C SER A 162 4.74 1.65 6.34
N ILE A 163 5.58 1.70 5.30
CA ILE A 163 5.40 2.68 4.22
C ILE A 163 4.15 2.38 3.38
N LEU A 164 3.90 1.10 3.07
CA LEU A 164 2.73 0.71 2.30
C LEU A 164 1.44 0.98 3.07
N PHE A 165 1.43 0.72 4.38
CA PHE A 165 0.30 1.03 5.24
C PHE A 165 0.06 2.54 5.35
N ALA A 166 1.10 3.35 5.53
CA ALA A 166 0.94 4.80 5.57
C ALA A 166 0.40 5.36 4.24
N LEU A 167 0.87 4.82 3.11
CA LEU A 167 0.48 5.31 1.78
C LEU A 167 -0.95 4.96 1.38
N ILE A 168 -1.45 3.78 1.75
CA ILE A 168 -2.85 3.47 1.48
C ILE A 168 -3.77 4.28 2.39
N LEU A 169 -3.30 4.74 3.55
CA LEU A 169 -4.14 5.52 4.42
C LEU A 169 -4.44 6.92 3.84
N PRO A 170 -5.57 7.48 4.25
CA PRO A 170 -5.92 8.84 3.87
C PRO A 170 -5.12 9.90 4.64
N PRO A 171 -4.88 11.09 4.05
CA PRO A 171 -4.07 12.15 4.64
C PRO A 171 -4.65 12.75 5.93
N THR A 172 -5.97 12.77 6.07
CA THR A 172 -6.66 13.37 7.23
C THR A 172 -6.90 12.38 8.38
N ILE A 173 -6.36 11.16 8.29
CA ILE A 173 -6.60 10.14 9.31
C ILE A 173 -6.02 10.59 10.67
N PRO A 174 -6.78 10.49 11.77
CA PRO A 174 -6.23 10.73 13.09
C PRO A 174 -5.06 9.79 13.39
N LEU A 175 -3.97 10.33 13.95
CA LEU A 175 -2.74 9.56 14.20
C LEU A 175 -2.97 8.33 15.09
N TRP A 176 -3.89 8.42 16.05
CA TRP A 176 -4.24 7.29 16.91
C TRP A 176 -4.95 6.15 16.15
N GLN A 177 -5.73 6.46 15.10
CA GLN A 177 -6.33 5.42 14.26
C GLN A 177 -5.26 4.74 13.42
N ALA A 178 -4.32 5.50 12.84
CA ALA A 178 -3.17 4.92 12.16
C ALA A 178 -2.37 3.97 13.08
N ALA A 179 -2.16 4.37 14.35
CA ALA A 179 -1.50 3.55 15.36
C ALA A 179 -2.26 2.24 15.68
N LEU A 180 -3.59 2.29 15.83
CA LEU A 180 -4.40 1.10 16.07
C LEU A 180 -4.44 0.18 14.86
N GLY A 181 -4.52 0.74 13.65
CA GLY A 181 -4.55 -0.04 12.41
C GLY A 181 -3.25 -0.81 12.18
N ILE A 182 -2.09 -0.15 12.35
CA ILE A 182 -0.80 -0.85 12.23
C ILE A 182 -0.61 -1.88 13.35
N THR A 183 -1.09 -1.59 14.56
CA THR A 183 -1.07 -2.53 15.69
C THR A 183 -1.85 -3.79 15.33
N PHE A 184 -3.07 -3.66 14.80
CA PHE A 184 -3.86 -4.80 14.37
C PHE A 184 -3.17 -5.57 13.24
N GLY A 185 -2.67 -4.88 12.21
CA GLY A 185 -1.98 -5.49 11.08
C GLY A 185 -0.75 -6.31 11.50
N ILE A 186 0.12 -5.75 12.35
CA ILE A 186 1.35 -6.42 12.77
C ILE A 186 1.06 -7.48 13.81
N VAL A 187 0.34 -7.16 14.89
CA VAL A 187 0.12 -8.12 15.96
C VAL A 187 -0.74 -9.26 15.46
N VAL A 188 -1.91 -8.96 14.91
CA VAL A 188 -2.91 -9.97 14.56
C VAL A 188 -2.57 -10.68 13.26
N ALA A 189 -2.24 -9.96 12.19
CA ALA A 189 -2.06 -10.61 10.87
C ALA A 189 -0.64 -11.13 10.62
N LYS A 190 0.37 -10.72 11.39
CA LYS A 190 1.77 -11.11 11.19
C LYS A 190 2.38 -11.85 12.39
N GLU A 191 2.48 -11.19 13.54
CA GLU A 191 3.26 -11.68 14.67
C GLU A 191 2.61 -12.86 15.39
N ILE A 192 1.29 -12.89 15.57
CA ILE A 192 0.61 -14.06 16.16
C ILE A 192 0.96 -15.35 15.38
N PHE A 193 1.10 -15.27 14.05
CA PHE A 193 1.37 -16.40 13.17
C PHE A 193 2.84 -16.82 13.07
N GLY A 194 3.75 -16.09 13.73
CA GLY A 194 5.16 -16.44 13.74
C GLY A 194 6.10 -15.42 13.08
N GLY A 195 5.59 -14.25 12.69
CA GLY A 195 6.38 -13.18 12.08
C GLY A 195 6.49 -13.29 10.55
N THR A 196 7.45 -12.57 9.96
CA THR A 196 7.67 -12.52 8.51
C THR A 196 7.94 -13.92 7.93
N GLY A 197 7.24 -14.26 6.85
CA GLY A 197 7.35 -15.57 6.18
C GLY A 197 6.30 -16.59 6.63
N ARG A 198 5.51 -16.28 7.68
CA ARG A 198 4.42 -17.13 8.17
C ARG A 198 3.05 -16.45 8.14
N ASN A 199 3.00 -15.18 7.76
CA ASN A 199 1.75 -14.45 7.59
C ASN A 199 1.01 -14.95 6.35
N PHE A 200 -0.23 -15.40 6.55
CA PHE A 200 -1.12 -15.87 5.47
C PHE A 200 -1.91 -14.73 4.82
N LEU A 201 -1.80 -13.51 5.36
CA LEU A 201 -2.44 -12.29 4.88
C LEU A 201 -1.38 -11.21 4.70
N ASN A 202 -1.65 -10.22 3.85
CA ASN A 202 -0.87 -8.98 3.80
C ASN A 202 -1.14 -8.14 5.08
N PRO A 203 -0.13 -7.88 5.93
CA PRO A 203 -0.35 -7.21 7.23
C PRO A 203 -0.83 -5.77 7.10
N ALA A 204 -0.34 -5.02 6.12
CA ALA A 204 -0.77 -3.64 5.87
C ALA A 204 -2.24 -3.59 5.46
N LEU A 205 -2.66 -4.48 4.55
CA LEU A 205 -4.07 -4.56 4.14
C LEU A 205 -4.98 -5.04 5.27
N ALA A 206 -4.52 -5.95 6.13
CA ALA A 206 -5.28 -6.38 7.31
C ALA A 206 -5.50 -5.22 8.29
N GLY A 207 -4.47 -4.40 8.52
CA GLY A 207 -4.59 -3.17 9.29
C GLY A 207 -5.57 -2.17 8.67
N ARG A 208 -5.53 -2.00 7.34
CA ARG A 208 -6.45 -1.10 6.62
C ARG A 208 -7.89 -1.62 6.73
N ALA A 209 -8.09 -2.93 6.58
CA ALA A 209 -9.40 -3.55 6.70
C ALA A 209 -9.97 -3.39 8.12
N PHE A 210 -9.15 -3.52 9.15
CA PHE A 210 -9.56 -3.23 10.53
C PHE A 210 -10.07 -1.79 10.66
N LEU A 211 -9.32 -0.80 10.17
CA LEU A 211 -9.77 0.59 10.22
C LEU A 211 -11.01 0.84 9.39
N TYR A 212 -11.10 0.21 8.22
CA TYR A 212 -12.23 0.32 7.31
C TYR A 212 -13.55 -0.12 7.95
N PHE A 213 -13.54 -1.23 8.70
CA PHE A 213 -14.74 -1.74 9.37
C PHE A 213 -14.97 -1.13 10.77
N ALA A 214 -13.92 -0.81 11.52
CA ALA A 214 -14.04 -0.26 12.86
C ALA A 214 -14.32 1.25 12.89
N TYR A 215 -13.78 2.00 11.90
CA TYR A 215 -13.85 3.46 11.84
C TYR A 215 -14.27 3.95 10.43
N PRO A 216 -15.45 3.56 9.93
CA PRO A 216 -15.88 3.86 8.56
C PRO A 216 -16.04 5.37 8.28
N ALA A 217 -16.33 6.19 9.29
CA ALA A 217 -16.50 7.64 9.10
C ALA A 217 -15.22 8.32 8.56
N ASN A 218 -14.05 7.86 9.01
CA ASN A 218 -12.74 8.36 8.58
C ASN A 218 -12.09 7.43 7.56
N MET A 219 -12.85 6.55 6.91
CA MET A 219 -12.39 5.51 5.95
C MET A 219 -13.28 5.42 4.70
N SER A 220 -14.52 5.93 4.74
CA SER A 220 -15.52 5.82 3.68
C SER A 220 -15.88 7.19 3.09
N GLY A 221 -15.93 7.24 1.75
CA GLY A 221 -15.81 8.44 0.91
C GLY A 221 -17.04 9.33 0.75
N GLY A 222 -17.75 9.64 1.84
CA GLY A 222 -18.78 10.68 1.84
C GLY A 222 -18.21 12.11 1.85
N ALA A 223 -16.96 12.27 2.30
CA ALA A 223 -16.21 13.52 2.25
C ALA A 223 -14.87 13.27 1.55
N VAL A 224 -14.43 14.19 0.68
CA VAL A 224 -13.13 14.05 0.02
C VAL A 224 -12.05 14.25 1.06
N TRP A 225 -11.03 13.41 0.97
CA TRP A 225 -9.77 13.46 1.72
C TRP A 225 -8.90 14.66 1.35
N VAL A 226 -9.45 15.87 1.45
CA VAL A 226 -8.69 17.10 1.23
C VAL A 226 -8.22 17.62 2.57
N ALA A 227 -6.97 18.03 2.61
CA ALA A 227 -6.35 18.71 3.72
C ALA A 227 -6.79 20.19 3.76
N ALA A 228 -8.10 20.43 3.79
CA ALA A 228 -8.73 21.75 3.99
C ALA A 228 -10.04 21.52 4.75
N ASP A 229 -10.12 22.02 5.99
CA ASP A 229 -11.31 21.86 6.84
C ASP A 229 -12.49 22.66 6.26
N GLY A 230 -13.71 22.09 6.31
CA GLY A 230 -14.91 22.69 5.72
C GLY A 230 -15.23 22.29 4.27
N TYR A 231 -14.43 21.43 3.65
CA TYR A 231 -14.71 20.90 2.31
C TYR A 231 -15.16 19.42 2.36
N SER A 232 -16.26 19.11 1.68
CA SER A 232 -16.76 17.75 1.49
C SER A 232 -17.07 17.52 0.01
N GLY A 233 -16.86 16.30 -0.47
CA GLY A 233 -17.22 15.91 -1.83
C GLY A 233 -17.03 14.41 -2.06
N ALA A 234 -17.50 13.93 -3.20
CA ALA A 234 -17.48 12.52 -3.52
C ALA A 234 -16.12 12.10 -4.11
N THR A 235 -15.60 10.94 -3.74
CA THR A 235 -14.46 10.34 -4.45
C THR A 235 -14.79 10.10 -5.92
N PRO A 236 -13.81 10.09 -6.85
CA PRO A 236 -14.09 9.83 -8.28
C PRO A 236 -14.85 8.52 -8.53
N LEU A 237 -14.66 7.54 -7.64
CA LEU A 237 -15.31 6.24 -7.72
C LEU A 237 -16.76 6.26 -7.19
N SER A 238 -17.04 7.07 -6.17
CA SER A 238 -18.43 7.29 -5.71
C SER A 238 -19.21 8.21 -6.65
N GLN A 239 -18.58 9.22 -7.26
CA GLN A 239 -19.18 10.04 -8.32
C GLN A 239 -19.64 9.19 -9.50
N TRP A 240 -18.79 8.26 -9.96
CA TRP A 240 -19.16 7.35 -11.05
C TRP A 240 -20.34 6.45 -10.64
N TYR A 241 -20.39 6.00 -9.40
CA TYR A 241 -21.50 5.19 -8.90
C TYR A 241 -22.83 5.97 -8.96
N GLU A 242 -22.82 7.24 -8.59
CA GLU A 242 -24.02 8.09 -8.53
C GLU A 242 -24.52 8.54 -9.91
N GLY A 243 -23.63 8.88 -10.85
CA GLY A 243 -24.04 9.49 -12.12
C GLY A 243 -23.24 9.09 -13.35
N GLY A 244 -22.46 8.00 -13.27
CA GLY A 244 -21.67 7.48 -14.38
C GLY A 244 -20.57 8.43 -14.84
N GLN A 245 -20.13 8.28 -16.10
CA GLN A 245 -19.02 9.07 -16.66
C GLN A 245 -19.31 10.59 -16.67
N SER A 246 -20.57 11.00 -16.83
CA SER A 246 -20.98 12.41 -16.86
C SER A 246 -20.86 13.10 -15.49
N ALA A 247 -20.90 12.35 -14.40
CA ALA A 247 -20.74 12.88 -13.05
C ALA A 247 -19.28 12.93 -12.59
N LEU A 248 -18.34 12.47 -13.41
CA LEU A 248 -16.91 12.47 -13.09
C LEU A 248 -16.31 13.88 -13.28
N THR A 249 -16.55 14.74 -12.30
CA THR A 249 -16.02 16.10 -12.26
C THR A 249 -15.01 16.25 -11.13
N ASN A 250 -14.01 17.11 -11.33
CA ASN A 250 -13.15 17.52 -10.25
C ASN A 250 -13.98 18.41 -9.32
N ASN A 251 -14.27 17.92 -8.11
CA ASN A 251 -15.10 18.62 -7.13
C ASN A 251 -14.57 20.03 -6.76
N MET A 252 -13.34 20.40 -7.15
CA MET A 252 -12.73 21.70 -6.85
C MET A 252 -12.84 22.70 -8.00
N THR A 253 -12.81 22.22 -9.24
CA THR A 253 -12.80 23.07 -10.44
C THR A 253 -14.07 22.97 -11.27
N ASP A 254 -14.98 22.07 -10.90
CA ASP A 254 -16.19 21.66 -11.64
C ASP A 254 -15.91 21.22 -13.10
N GLN A 255 -14.64 20.98 -13.44
CA GLN A 255 -14.26 20.51 -14.77
C GLN A 255 -14.33 18.99 -14.84
N PRO A 256 -14.73 18.43 -15.99
CA PRO A 256 -14.73 16.98 -16.18
C PRO A 256 -13.30 16.44 -16.06
N ILE A 257 -13.13 15.37 -15.29
CA ILE A 257 -11.84 14.71 -15.13
C ILE A 257 -11.49 13.99 -16.44
N SER A 258 -10.38 14.39 -17.06
CA SER A 258 -9.86 13.66 -18.21
C SER A 258 -9.17 12.36 -17.78
N TRP A 259 -9.15 11.37 -18.67
CA TRP A 259 -8.44 10.10 -18.39
C TRP A 259 -6.95 10.32 -18.16
N MET A 260 -6.33 11.28 -18.87
CA MET A 260 -4.91 11.57 -18.72
C MET A 260 -4.61 12.21 -17.37
N ASP A 261 -5.49 13.08 -16.88
CA ASP A 261 -5.36 13.66 -15.53
C ASP A 261 -5.50 12.58 -14.46
N ALA A 262 -6.41 11.63 -14.65
CA ALA A 262 -6.54 10.46 -13.78
C ALA A 262 -5.30 9.54 -13.82
N PHE A 263 -4.71 9.35 -15.00
CA PHE A 263 -3.54 8.50 -15.18
C PHE A 263 -2.26 9.10 -14.58
N VAL A 264 -2.07 10.41 -14.74
CA VAL A 264 -0.95 11.15 -14.14
C VAL A 264 -1.15 11.30 -12.63
N GLY A 265 -2.40 11.42 -12.18
CA GLY A 265 -2.76 11.48 -10.77
C GLY A 265 -3.04 12.88 -10.26
N ASN A 266 -3.85 13.65 -10.98
CA ASN A 266 -4.41 14.92 -10.50
C ASN A 266 -5.81 14.68 -9.92
N LEU A 267 -5.93 13.69 -9.04
CA LEU A 267 -7.19 13.25 -8.46
C LEU A 267 -7.12 13.25 -6.93
N PRO A 268 -8.23 13.57 -6.25
CA PRO A 268 -8.32 13.32 -4.82
C PRO A 268 -8.38 11.82 -4.52
N GLY A 269 -7.61 11.38 -3.52
CA GLY A 269 -7.49 9.96 -3.15
C GLY A 269 -6.60 9.75 -1.92
N SER A 270 -6.32 8.48 -1.59
CA SER A 270 -5.35 8.16 -0.55
C SER A 270 -3.92 8.50 -1.01
N MET A 271 -2.98 8.63 -0.06
CA MET A 271 -1.68 9.25 -0.31
C MET A 271 -0.84 8.51 -1.38
N GLY A 272 -1.00 7.19 -1.52
CA GLY A 272 -0.23 6.36 -2.44
C GLY A 272 -0.93 6.00 -3.75
N GLU A 273 -2.24 6.20 -3.87
CA GLU A 273 -3.04 5.68 -5.00
C GLU A 273 -3.16 6.67 -6.17
N VAL A 274 -2.59 7.86 -5.99
CA VAL A 274 -2.86 9.02 -6.84
C VAL A 274 -2.35 8.82 -8.27
N SER A 275 -1.08 8.44 -8.46
CA SER A 275 -0.46 8.38 -9.79
C SER A 275 -0.30 6.96 -10.31
N THR A 276 -1.25 6.51 -11.13
CA THR A 276 -1.15 5.21 -11.81
C THR A 276 0.11 5.12 -12.67
N LEU A 277 0.51 6.21 -13.34
CA LEU A 277 1.73 6.26 -14.15
C LEU A 277 2.98 5.94 -13.33
N LEU A 278 3.21 6.63 -12.21
CA LEU A 278 4.42 6.44 -11.41
C LEU A 278 4.43 5.08 -10.73
N ILE A 279 3.26 4.62 -10.24
CA ILE A 279 3.09 3.29 -9.67
C ILE A 279 3.40 2.21 -10.72
N ALA A 280 2.90 2.35 -11.94
CA ALA A 280 3.14 1.38 -13.01
C ALA A 280 4.61 1.37 -13.44
N LEU A 281 5.24 2.54 -13.55
CA LEU A 281 6.66 2.64 -13.92
C LEU A 281 7.55 1.94 -12.89
N THR A 282 7.35 2.23 -11.60
CA THR A 282 8.16 1.61 -10.53
C THR A 282 7.81 0.13 -10.35
N GLY A 283 6.54 -0.24 -10.48
CA GLY A 283 6.09 -1.63 -10.50
C GLY A 283 6.71 -2.44 -11.65
N LEU A 284 6.81 -1.86 -12.85
CA LEU A 284 7.51 -2.48 -13.99
C LEU A 284 9.00 -2.65 -13.70
N VAL A 285 9.66 -1.67 -13.07
CA VAL A 285 11.05 -1.79 -12.63
C VAL A 285 11.23 -2.98 -11.68
N LEU A 286 10.33 -3.16 -10.70
CA LEU A 286 10.37 -4.31 -9.78
C LEU A 286 10.15 -5.66 -10.49
N ILE A 287 9.34 -5.68 -11.54
CA ILE A 287 9.14 -6.86 -12.39
C ILE A 287 10.41 -7.16 -13.20
N PHE A 288 11.04 -6.15 -13.80
CA PHE A 288 12.29 -6.31 -14.57
C PHE A 288 13.44 -6.80 -13.68
N MET A 289 13.50 -6.32 -12.44
CA MET A 289 14.44 -6.79 -11.42
C MET A 289 14.11 -8.20 -10.88
N LYS A 290 13.02 -8.83 -11.34
CA LYS A 290 12.54 -10.16 -10.91
C LYS A 290 12.19 -10.26 -9.41
N ILE A 291 11.90 -9.12 -8.78
CA ILE A 291 11.41 -9.07 -7.40
C ILE A 291 9.90 -9.32 -7.39
N ALA A 292 9.16 -8.60 -8.24
CA ALA A 292 7.73 -8.75 -8.42
C ALA A 292 7.39 -9.75 -9.53
N SER A 293 6.32 -10.51 -9.36
CA SER A 293 5.91 -11.50 -10.35
C SER A 293 4.97 -10.89 -11.40
N TRP A 294 5.40 -10.89 -12.66
CA TRP A 294 4.56 -10.42 -13.78
C TRP A 294 3.29 -11.26 -13.96
N ARG A 295 3.30 -12.54 -13.52
CA ARG A 295 2.17 -13.46 -13.64
C ARG A 295 0.98 -13.03 -12.78
N ILE A 296 1.25 -12.56 -11.56
CA ILE A 296 0.20 -12.03 -10.67
C ILE A 296 -0.37 -10.76 -11.28
N VAL A 297 0.49 -9.81 -11.67
CA VAL A 297 0.07 -8.53 -12.28
C VAL A 297 -0.77 -8.74 -13.54
N ALA A 298 -0.29 -9.58 -14.46
CA ALA A 298 -1.04 -9.94 -15.66
C ALA A 298 -2.35 -10.67 -15.34
N GLY A 299 -2.34 -11.56 -14.33
CA GLY A 299 -3.54 -12.24 -13.86
C GLY A 299 -4.60 -11.26 -13.35
N VAL A 300 -4.21 -10.26 -12.54
CA VAL A 300 -5.12 -9.20 -12.07
C VAL A 300 -5.71 -8.43 -13.24
N PHE A 301 -4.87 -8.02 -14.20
CA PHE A 301 -5.32 -7.30 -15.39
C PHE A 301 -6.33 -8.11 -16.22
N VAL A 302 -6.04 -9.40 -16.44
CA VAL A 302 -6.94 -10.30 -17.18
C VAL A 302 -8.25 -10.49 -16.43
N GLY A 303 -8.22 -10.75 -15.13
CA GLY A 303 -9.44 -10.90 -14.32
C GLY A 303 -10.29 -9.63 -14.34
N LEU A 304 -9.65 -8.48 -14.19
CA LEU A 304 -10.31 -7.17 -14.20
C LEU A 304 -10.94 -6.86 -15.58
N ALA A 305 -10.20 -7.10 -16.66
CA ALA A 305 -10.68 -6.86 -18.02
C ALA A 305 -11.83 -7.80 -18.40
N VAL A 306 -11.71 -9.10 -18.14
CA VAL A 306 -12.75 -10.09 -18.47
C VAL A 306 -14.03 -9.79 -17.72
N THR A 307 -13.97 -9.52 -16.41
CA THR A 307 -15.17 -9.25 -15.62
C THR A 307 -15.79 -7.90 -15.95
N SER A 308 -15.00 -6.85 -16.15
CA SER A 308 -15.52 -5.53 -16.55
C SER A 308 -16.18 -5.59 -17.93
N LEU A 309 -15.56 -6.23 -18.93
CA LEU A 309 -16.16 -6.39 -20.26
C LEU A 309 -17.46 -7.20 -20.21
N LEU A 310 -17.51 -8.23 -19.37
CA LEU A 310 -18.73 -9.03 -19.17
C LEU A 310 -19.86 -8.17 -18.56
N LEU A 311 -19.57 -7.40 -17.52
CA LEU A 311 -20.59 -6.54 -16.88
C LEU A 311 -21.02 -5.39 -17.79
N ASN A 312 -20.10 -4.81 -18.57
CA ASN A 312 -20.42 -3.80 -19.57
C ASN A 312 -21.32 -4.36 -20.68
N ALA A 313 -21.14 -5.63 -21.07
CA ALA A 313 -21.97 -6.29 -22.06
C ALA A 313 -23.38 -6.62 -21.54
N ILE A 314 -23.51 -6.96 -20.26
CA ILE A 314 -24.83 -7.17 -19.61
C ILE A 314 -25.55 -5.82 -19.47
N GLY A 315 -24.82 -4.80 -19.01
CA GLY A 315 -25.35 -3.47 -18.71
C GLY A 315 -26.32 -3.47 -17.52
N SER A 316 -26.57 -2.29 -16.96
CA SER A 316 -27.63 -2.10 -15.97
C SER A 316 -28.17 -0.68 -16.04
N ASN A 317 -29.50 -0.55 -16.03
CA ASN A 317 -30.18 0.75 -15.99
C ASN A 317 -30.25 1.34 -14.57
N THR A 318 -30.06 0.51 -13.54
CA THR A 318 -30.16 0.93 -12.13
C THR A 318 -28.81 1.22 -11.49
N ASN A 319 -27.72 0.77 -12.10
CA ASN A 319 -26.37 0.94 -11.55
C ASN A 319 -25.42 1.44 -12.66
N PRO A 320 -25.12 2.75 -12.68
CA PRO A 320 -24.20 3.35 -13.65
C PRO A 320 -22.78 2.76 -13.64
N MET A 321 -22.35 2.11 -12.54
CA MET A 321 -21.03 1.49 -12.43
C MET A 321 -20.84 0.33 -13.41
N PHE A 322 -21.92 -0.29 -13.90
CA PHE A 322 -21.87 -1.30 -14.98
C PHE A 322 -21.38 -0.75 -16.32
N SER A 323 -21.26 0.57 -16.49
CA SER A 323 -20.75 1.18 -17.72
C SER A 323 -19.24 1.44 -17.69
N MET A 324 -18.59 1.25 -16.53
CA MET A 324 -17.18 1.60 -16.36
C MET A 324 -16.27 0.59 -17.09
N PRO A 325 -15.45 1.02 -18.06
CA PRO A 325 -14.57 0.13 -18.77
C PRO A 325 -13.31 -0.20 -17.97
N PHE A 326 -12.67 -1.32 -18.32
CA PHE A 326 -11.54 -1.87 -17.58
C PHE A 326 -10.37 -0.89 -17.40
N TYR A 327 -10.12 -0.02 -18.38
CA TYR A 327 -9.04 0.97 -18.33
C TYR A 327 -9.33 2.10 -17.34
N TRP A 328 -10.60 2.43 -17.08
CA TRP A 328 -10.98 3.37 -16.03
C TRP A 328 -10.88 2.70 -14.65
N HIS A 329 -11.30 1.43 -14.53
CA HIS A 329 -11.13 0.69 -13.27
C HIS A 329 -9.67 0.54 -12.84
N PHE A 330 -8.75 0.43 -13.79
CA PHE A 330 -7.33 0.31 -13.47
C PHE A 330 -6.73 1.63 -12.96
N VAL A 331 -7.18 2.75 -13.53
CA VAL A 331 -6.61 4.09 -13.28
C VAL A 331 -7.23 4.79 -12.06
N ILE A 332 -8.51 4.56 -11.78
CA ILE A 332 -9.19 5.19 -10.65
C ILE A 332 -9.10 4.32 -9.39
N GLY A 333 -8.67 4.95 -8.29
CA GLY A 333 -8.53 4.36 -6.96
C GLY A 333 -7.35 3.40 -6.85
N GLY A 334 -7.26 2.67 -5.75
CA GLY A 334 -6.07 1.88 -5.40
C GLY A 334 -5.78 0.62 -6.20
N VAL A 335 -6.42 0.37 -7.34
CA VAL A 335 -6.19 -0.87 -8.11
C VAL A 335 -4.77 -0.96 -8.62
N ALA A 336 -4.23 0.11 -9.22
CA ALA A 336 -2.85 0.12 -9.69
C ALA A 336 -1.86 -0.14 -8.54
N PHE A 337 -2.03 0.59 -7.43
CA PHE A 337 -1.18 0.45 -6.24
C PHE A 337 -1.26 -0.96 -5.65
N GLY A 338 -2.49 -1.46 -5.43
CA GLY A 338 -2.74 -2.80 -4.92
C GLY A 338 -2.17 -3.90 -5.83
N THR A 339 -2.23 -3.72 -7.15
CA THR A 339 -1.71 -4.69 -8.12
C THR A 339 -0.18 -4.79 -8.09
N PHE A 340 0.53 -3.65 -8.08
CA PHE A 340 1.99 -3.63 -8.19
C PHE A 340 2.75 -3.76 -6.88
N PHE A 341 2.16 -3.32 -5.76
CA PHE A 341 2.87 -3.28 -4.47
C PHE A 341 2.31 -4.22 -3.42
N MET A 342 1.06 -4.67 -3.53
CA MET A 342 0.38 -5.43 -2.47
C MET A 342 0.04 -6.86 -2.86
N ALA A 343 -0.47 -7.08 -4.08
CA ALA A 343 -0.75 -8.40 -4.63
C ALA A 343 0.54 -9.18 -4.92
N THR A 344 1.66 -8.50 -5.16
CA THR A 344 2.97 -9.11 -5.41
C THR A 344 3.80 -9.29 -4.13
N ASP A 345 3.18 -9.26 -2.96
CA ASP A 345 3.85 -9.59 -1.69
C ASP A 345 4.36 -11.04 -1.73
N PRO A 346 5.69 -11.28 -1.61
CA PRO A 346 6.27 -12.60 -1.78
C PRO A 346 5.88 -13.61 -0.71
N VAL A 347 5.32 -13.16 0.43
CA VAL A 347 4.97 -14.05 1.54
C VAL A 347 3.53 -14.54 1.48
N SER A 348 2.57 -13.63 1.23
CA SER A 348 1.14 -13.96 1.26
C SER A 348 0.59 -14.45 -0.09
N ALA A 349 1.30 -14.20 -1.20
CA ALA A 349 0.89 -14.63 -2.52
C ALA A 349 1.18 -16.12 -2.81
N ALA A 350 0.55 -16.66 -3.85
CA ALA A 350 0.80 -18.02 -4.31
C ALA A 350 2.24 -18.20 -4.84
N PHE A 351 2.88 -19.32 -4.51
CA PHE A 351 4.27 -19.61 -4.88
C PHE A 351 4.39 -20.22 -6.28
N THR A 352 3.47 -21.09 -6.67
CA THR A 352 3.57 -21.85 -7.93
C THR A 352 3.23 -20.99 -9.15
N ASN A 353 3.86 -21.27 -10.29
CA ASN A 353 3.61 -20.52 -11.53
C ASN A 353 2.16 -20.58 -12.03
N GLY A 354 1.48 -21.72 -11.81
CA GLY A 354 0.05 -21.86 -12.10
C GLY A 354 -0.82 -21.17 -11.05
N GLY A 355 -0.45 -21.27 -9.77
CA GLY A 355 -1.15 -20.62 -8.67
C GLY A 355 -1.12 -19.11 -8.78
N LYS A 356 0.00 -18.52 -9.20
CA LYS A 356 0.16 -17.07 -9.43
C LYS A 356 -0.85 -16.50 -10.44
N TRP A 357 -1.14 -17.24 -11.51
CA TRP A 357 -2.17 -16.84 -12.48
C TRP A 357 -3.57 -16.91 -11.88
N ALA A 358 -3.92 -18.03 -11.23
CA ALA A 358 -5.23 -18.20 -10.60
C ALA A 358 -5.48 -17.17 -9.49
N TYR A 359 -4.47 -16.91 -8.67
CA TYR A 359 -4.46 -15.90 -7.62
C TYR A 359 -4.69 -14.50 -8.18
N GLY A 360 -3.92 -14.08 -9.20
CA GLY A 360 -4.10 -12.78 -9.84
C GLY A 360 -5.48 -12.63 -10.48
N ILE A 361 -5.95 -13.63 -11.21
CA ILE A 361 -7.28 -13.62 -11.84
C ILE A 361 -8.37 -13.47 -10.79
N LEU A 362 -8.29 -14.20 -9.67
CA LEU A 362 -9.25 -14.11 -8.59
C LEU A 362 -9.30 -12.69 -8.00
N ILE A 363 -8.15 -12.05 -7.77
CA ILE A 363 -8.10 -10.66 -7.29
C ILE A 363 -8.81 -9.72 -8.26
N GLY A 364 -8.52 -9.82 -9.56
CA GLY A 364 -9.14 -8.96 -10.58
C GLY A 364 -10.66 -9.12 -10.64
N VAL A 365 -11.14 -10.37 -10.65
CA VAL A 365 -12.58 -10.69 -10.64
C VAL A 365 -13.26 -10.15 -9.39
N MET A 366 -12.70 -10.44 -8.21
CA MET A 366 -13.26 -10.01 -6.92
C MET A 366 -13.26 -8.50 -6.77
N THR A 367 -12.24 -7.82 -7.29
CA THR A 367 -12.18 -6.35 -7.27
C THR A 367 -13.36 -5.74 -8.02
N ILE A 368 -13.67 -6.25 -9.20
CA ILE A 368 -14.80 -5.75 -10.00
C ILE A 368 -16.14 -6.13 -9.39
N PHE A 369 -16.28 -7.34 -8.85
CA PHE A 369 -17.50 -7.74 -8.16
C PHE A 369 -17.78 -6.83 -6.96
N ILE A 370 -16.78 -6.50 -6.16
CA ILE A 370 -16.97 -5.59 -5.03
C ILE A 370 -17.27 -4.18 -5.53
N ARG A 371 -16.52 -3.66 -6.51
CA ARG A 371 -16.71 -2.29 -7.02
C ARG A 371 -18.05 -2.06 -7.71
N VAL A 372 -18.50 -3.02 -8.51
CA VAL A 372 -19.68 -2.85 -9.38
C VAL A 372 -20.95 -3.35 -8.70
N LEU A 373 -20.90 -4.49 -8.01
CA LEU A 373 -22.11 -5.14 -7.46
C LEU A 373 -22.42 -4.71 -6.01
N ASN A 374 -21.45 -4.14 -5.28
CA ASN A 374 -21.66 -3.73 -3.89
C ASN A 374 -21.72 -2.20 -3.74
N PRO A 375 -22.90 -1.62 -3.45
CA PRO A 375 -23.07 -0.18 -3.30
C PRO A 375 -22.33 0.40 -2.07
N ALA A 376 -22.07 -0.42 -1.05
CA ALA A 376 -21.51 0.06 0.20
C ALA A 376 -20.02 0.41 0.08
N TYR A 377 -19.30 -0.20 -0.87
CA TYR A 377 -17.84 -0.18 -0.92
C TYR A 377 -17.34 0.19 -2.31
N PRO A 378 -17.12 1.50 -2.59
CA PRO A 378 -16.66 1.93 -3.90
C PRO A 378 -15.26 1.39 -4.21
N GLU A 379 -14.40 1.17 -3.21
CA GLU A 379 -13.06 0.59 -3.40
C GLU A 379 -13.03 -0.91 -3.03
N GLY A 380 -12.66 -1.77 -3.99
CA GLY A 380 -12.71 -3.24 -3.80
C GLY A 380 -11.37 -3.97 -3.67
N ILE A 381 -10.24 -3.34 -4.01
CA ILE A 381 -8.97 -4.05 -4.19
C ILE A 381 -8.40 -4.62 -2.89
N MET A 382 -8.49 -3.89 -1.78
CA MET A 382 -8.02 -4.36 -0.46
C MET A 382 -8.69 -5.67 -0.06
N LEU A 383 -10.02 -5.70 -0.10
CA LEU A 383 -10.81 -6.86 0.28
C LEU A 383 -10.59 -8.02 -0.69
N ALA A 384 -10.45 -7.73 -1.99
CA ALA A 384 -10.16 -8.73 -3.01
C ALA A 384 -8.80 -9.40 -2.79
N ILE A 385 -7.74 -8.65 -2.44
CA ILE A 385 -6.42 -9.22 -2.13
C ILE A 385 -6.48 -10.07 -0.85
N LEU A 386 -7.10 -9.57 0.21
CA LEU A 386 -7.24 -10.34 1.46
C LEU A 386 -8.02 -11.64 1.24
N PHE A 387 -9.09 -11.59 0.44
CA PHE A 387 -9.84 -12.77 0.05
C PHE A 387 -8.96 -13.75 -0.73
N ALA A 388 -8.24 -13.28 -1.75
CA ALA A 388 -7.36 -14.14 -2.56
C ALA A 388 -6.21 -14.76 -1.75
N ASN A 389 -5.68 -14.07 -0.74
CA ASN A 389 -4.65 -14.59 0.15
C ASN A 389 -5.11 -15.86 0.89
N LEU A 390 -6.39 -15.92 1.30
CA LEU A 390 -6.97 -17.12 1.91
C LEU A 390 -7.00 -18.32 0.95
N PHE A 391 -7.16 -18.07 -0.35
CA PHE A 391 -7.18 -19.11 -1.38
C PHE A 391 -5.81 -19.43 -1.99
N ALA A 392 -4.78 -18.61 -1.73
CA ALA A 392 -3.43 -18.83 -2.27
C ALA A 392 -2.87 -20.23 -1.94
N PRO A 393 -2.96 -20.74 -0.68
CA PRO A 393 -2.51 -22.09 -0.36
C PRO A 393 -3.28 -23.19 -1.12
N LEU A 394 -4.58 -22.98 -1.36
CA LEU A 394 -5.42 -23.92 -2.10
C LEU A 394 -4.97 -24.02 -3.57
N PHE A 395 -4.67 -22.89 -4.20
CA PHE A 395 -4.17 -22.87 -5.57
C PHE A 395 -2.83 -23.61 -5.69
N ASP A 396 -1.92 -23.39 -4.76
CA ASP A 396 -0.63 -24.08 -4.76
C ASP A 396 -0.78 -25.58 -4.50
N TYR A 397 -1.68 -25.98 -3.60
CA TYR A 397 -2.00 -27.38 -3.37
C TYR A 397 -2.54 -28.06 -4.63
N MET A 398 -3.51 -27.44 -5.32
CA MET A 398 -4.09 -27.98 -6.57
C MET A 398 -3.02 -28.13 -7.66
N VAL A 399 -2.14 -27.15 -7.82
CA VAL A 399 -1.05 -27.21 -8.82
C VAL A 399 -0.04 -28.31 -8.47
N LYS A 400 0.34 -28.42 -7.20
CA LYS A 400 1.26 -29.45 -6.72
C LYS A 400 0.68 -30.85 -6.95
N GLU A 401 -0.57 -31.07 -6.56
CA GLU A 401 -1.25 -32.37 -6.68
C GLU A 401 -1.42 -32.79 -8.14
N ASN A 402 -1.79 -31.85 -9.02
CA ASN A 402 -1.86 -32.09 -10.46
C ASN A 402 -0.50 -32.48 -11.06
N ASN A 403 0.59 -31.86 -10.60
CA ASN A 403 1.94 -32.22 -11.03
C ASN A 403 2.33 -33.63 -10.56
N ILE A 404 1.99 -34.00 -9.32
CA ILE A 404 2.22 -35.36 -8.79
C ILE A 404 1.45 -36.38 -9.61
N LYS A 405 0.15 -36.17 -9.86
CA LYS A 405 -0.69 -37.05 -10.68
C LYS A 405 -0.13 -37.22 -12.10
N ARG A 406 0.33 -36.14 -12.73
CA ARG A 406 0.97 -36.18 -14.06
C ARG A 406 2.27 -36.99 -14.06
N ARG A 407 3.09 -36.87 -13.00
CA ARG A 407 4.31 -37.67 -12.85
C ARG A 407 3.99 -39.14 -12.65
N MET A 408 3.04 -39.48 -11.77
CA MET A 408 2.62 -40.86 -11.54
C MET A 408 2.08 -41.54 -12.79
N LYS A 409 1.33 -40.83 -13.64
CA LYS A 409 0.87 -41.33 -14.94
C LYS A 409 2.00 -41.65 -15.92
N ARG A 410 3.15 -40.98 -15.82
CA ARG A 410 4.33 -41.26 -16.66
C ARG A 410 5.15 -42.45 -16.16
N VAL A 411 5.08 -42.76 -14.86
CA VAL A 411 5.86 -43.82 -14.22
C VAL A 411 5.13 -45.17 -14.26
N ARG A 412 3.79 -45.19 -14.33
CA ARG A 412 3.06 -46.43 -14.52
C ARG A 412 3.29 -46.95 -15.96
N PRO A 413 3.86 -48.15 -16.16
CA PRO A 413 3.81 -48.79 -17.45
C PRO A 413 2.34 -49.03 -17.80
N SER A 414 2.00 -48.80 -19.07
CA SER A 414 0.67 -48.98 -19.66
C SER A 414 0.07 -50.34 -19.37
#